data_AF-A0AAC8Q0Q7-F1
#
_entry.id   AF-A0AAC8Q0Q7-F1
#
_cell.length_a   1.000
_cell.length_b   1.000
_cell.length_c   1.000
_cell.angle_alpha   90.00
_cell.angle_beta   90.00
_cell.angle_gamma   90.00
#
_symmetry.space_group_name_H-M   'P 1'
#
loop_
_entity.id
_entity.type
_entity.pdbx_description
1 polymer ?
#
loop_
_entity_poly.entity_id
_entity_poly.type
_entity_poly.pdbx_seq_one_letter_code
_entity_poly.pdbx_strand_id
1 'polypeptide(L)'
;MSWIIYLMGAAGFDSVRDFPEGWSPPPLGPREAVIRKLREVLPTLFFPTLAEGSFHGDGFSITFELGPWEPAPRVKLLVHGTGDEVLDLIGKVAEALEARALDTGLGDFMRFHKDADTGRHVWRDAPQPGQWMAPA
;
A
#
# COMPACT_ATOMS: atom_id res chain seq x y z
N MET A 1 5.46 7.95 -14.29
CA MET A 1 5.10 8.48 -12.97
C MET A 1 5.44 7.43 -11.92
N SER A 2 5.83 7.87 -10.72
CA SER A 2 6.04 7.02 -9.56
C SER A 2 5.17 7.53 -8.40
N TRP A 3 4.70 6.61 -7.57
CA TRP A 3 3.85 6.92 -6.41
C TRP A 3 4.31 6.11 -5.22
N ILE A 4 4.45 6.78 -4.06
CA ILE A 4 4.85 6.14 -2.81
C ILE A 4 3.63 6.01 -1.92
N ILE A 5 3.38 4.79 -1.45
CA ILE A 5 2.30 4.48 -0.51
C ILE A 5 2.91 3.78 0.70
N TYR A 6 2.40 4.06 1.90
CA TYR A 6 2.69 3.24 3.07
C TYR A 6 1.49 2.38 3.45
N LEU A 7 1.69 1.09 3.58
CA LEU A 7 0.76 0.20 4.27
C LEU A 7 1.16 0.15 5.74
N MET A 8 0.29 0.58 6.64
CA MET A 8 0.58 0.68 8.07
C MET A 8 -0.66 0.48 8.93
N GLY A 9 -0.45 0.11 10.21
CA GLY A 9 -1.53 0.07 11.18
C GLY A 9 -2.02 1.49 11.49
N ALA A 10 -3.25 1.81 11.11
CA ALA A 10 -3.87 3.12 11.35
C ALA A 10 -5.40 3.03 11.33
N ALA A 11 -5.95 1.95 11.88
CA ALA A 11 -7.40 1.78 12.00
C ALA A 11 -8.00 2.99 12.75
N GLY A 12 -9.06 3.58 12.20
CA GLY A 12 -9.75 4.73 12.80
C GLY A 12 -9.25 6.11 12.41
N PHE A 13 -8.18 6.22 11.61
CA PHE A 13 -7.69 7.51 11.10
C PHE A 13 -7.97 7.69 9.61
N ASP A 14 -8.26 8.92 9.18
CA ASP A 14 -8.47 9.26 7.77
C ASP A 14 -7.29 10.05 7.18
N SER A 15 -6.56 10.77 8.02
CA SER A 15 -5.35 11.50 7.65
C SER A 15 -4.24 11.29 8.69
N VAL A 16 -2.97 11.43 8.28
CA VAL A 16 -1.86 11.50 9.25
C VAL A 16 -1.95 12.72 10.17
N ARG A 17 -2.73 13.73 9.78
CA ARG A 17 -3.00 14.93 10.58
C ARG A 17 -3.90 14.64 11.77
N ASP A 18 -4.61 13.52 11.75
CA ASP A 18 -5.50 13.09 12.83
C ASP A 18 -4.74 12.35 13.95
N PHE A 19 -3.44 12.07 13.76
CA PHE A 19 -2.63 11.37 14.75
C PHE A 19 -2.43 12.22 16.00
N PRO A 20 -2.74 11.68 17.20
CA PRO A 20 -2.38 12.33 18.45
C PRO A 20 -0.87 12.52 18.58
N GLU A 21 -0.45 13.53 19.34
CA GLU A 21 0.96 13.74 19.63
C GLU A 21 1.59 12.49 20.29
N GLY A 22 2.75 12.08 19.78
CA GLY A 22 3.47 10.89 20.27
C GLY A 22 2.84 9.55 19.87
N TRP A 23 1.73 9.54 19.12
CA TRP A 23 1.14 8.30 18.61
C TRP A 23 2.07 7.63 17.59
N SER A 24 2.15 6.31 17.66
CA SER A 24 2.85 5.50 16.66
C SER A 24 1.95 4.35 16.19
N PRO A 25 2.03 4.00 14.89
CA PRO A 25 1.25 2.91 14.32
C PRO A 25 1.64 1.57 14.95
N PRO A 26 0.69 0.69 15.27
CA PRO A 26 1.02 -0.69 15.62
C PRO A 26 1.73 -1.36 14.44
N PRO A 27 2.75 -2.21 14.71
CA PRO A 27 3.47 -2.91 13.65
C PRO A 27 2.57 -3.94 12.96
N LEU A 28 2.87 -4.21 11.69
CA LEU A 28 2.17 -5.23 10.89
C LEU A 28 2.51 -6.67 11.30
N GLY A 29 3.55 -6.84 12.11
CA GLY A 29 4.00 -8.13 12.65
C GLY A 29 5.37 -8.56 12.10
N PRO A 30 5.77 -9.81 12.33
CA PRO A 30 7.07 -10.31 11.89
C PRO A 30 7.21 -10.27 10.37
N ARG A 31 8.41 -9.93 9.85
CA ARG A 31 8.61 -9.74 8.40
C ARG A 31 8.23 -10.97 7.58
N GLU A 32 8.58 -12.16 8.04
CA GLU A 32 8.25 -13.41 7.37
C GLU A 32 6.73 -13.64 7.33
N ALA A 33 6.01 -13.24 8.38
CA ALA A 33 4.55 -13.33 8.42
C ALA A 33 3.91 -12.34 7.44
N VAL A 34 4.43 -11.11 7.36
CA VAL A 34 4.00 -10.10 6.37
C VAL A 34 4.26 -10.61 4.95
N ILE A 35 5.46 -11.09 4.64
CA ILE A 35 5.82 -11.64 3.32
C ILE A 35 4.91 -12.82 2.95
N ARG A 36 4.60 -13.70 3.89
CA ARG A 36 3.67 -14.81 3.67
C ARG A 36 2.28 -14.31 3.27
N LYS A 37 1.69 -13.38 4.05
CA LYS A 37 0.38 -12.77 3.72
C LYS A 37 0.42 -12.09 2.34
N LEU A 38 1.51 -11.37 2.02
CA LEU A 38 1.69 -10.75 0.71
C LEU A 38 1.68 -11.78 -0.43
N ARG A 39 2.37 -12.92 -0.27
CA ARG A 39 2.42 -13.99 -1.28
C ARG A 39 1.11 -14.77 -1.43
N GLU A 40 0.30 -14.84 -0.38
CA GLU A 40 -1.04 -15.42 -0.45
C GLU A 40 -1.95 -14.60 -1.39
N VAL A 41 -1.80 -13.27 -1.40
CA VAL A 41 -2.53 -12.36 -2.30
C VAL A 41 -1.87 -12.26 -3.68
N LEU A 42 -0.54 -12.24 -3.72
CA LEU A 42 0.27 -12.04 -4.92
C LEU A 42 1.23 -13.23 -5.11
N PRO A 43 0.78 -14.35 -5.69
CA PRO A 43 1.61 -15.55 -5.81
C PRO A 43 2.91 -15.35 -6.62
N THR A 44 2.94 -14.37 -7.52
CA THR A 44 4.11 -14.02 -8.35
C THR A 44 5.03 -12.98 -7.70
N LEU A 45 4.73 -12.52 -6.48
CA LEU A 45 5.56 -11.57 -5.74
C LEU A 45 6.91 -12.19 -5.36
N PHE A 46 7.97 -11.60 -5.88
CA PHE A 46 9.33 -12.08 -5.71
C PHE A 46 10.05 -11.29 -4.62
N PHE A 47 10.62 -11.99 -3.64
CA PHE A 47 11.42 -11.39 -2.56
C PHE A 47 12.83 -12.00 -2.62
N PRO A 48 13.82 -11.33 -3.24
CA PRO A 48 15.21 -11.79 -3.22
C PRO A 48 15.84 -11.67 -1.83
N THR A 49 15.30 -10.79 -0.97
CA THR A 49 15.68 -10.63 0.44
C THR A 49 14.42 -10.49 1.30
N LEU A 50 14.55 -10.51 2.63
CA LEU A 50 13.42 -10.21 3.54
C LEU A 50 13.09 -8.71 3.64
N ALA A 51 13.96 -7.84 3.13
CA ALA A 51 13.80 -6.39 3.25
C ALA A 51 13.05 -5.78 2.06
N GLU A 52 13.12 -6.42 0.89
CA GLU A 52 12.61 -5.87 -0.36
C GLU A 52 12.15 -6.97 -1.31
N GLY A 53 11.02 -6.74 -1.99
CA GLY A 53 10.49 -7.58 -3.04
C GLY A 53 9.84 -6.77 -4.17
N SER A 54 9.52 -7.43 -5.27
CA SER A 54 8.95 -6.81 -6.47
C SER A 54 7.83 -7.62 -7.09
N PHE A 55 6.83 -6.90 -7.60
CA PHE A 55 5.72 -7.43 -8.37
C PHE A 55 5.61 -6.67 -9.70
N HIS A 56 5.28 -7.39 -10.76
CA HIS A 56 5.06 -6.85 -12.10
C HIS A 56 3.64 -7.20 -12.55
N GLY A 57 2.85 -6.16 -12.83
CA GLY A 57 1.53 -6.27 -13.43
C GLY A 57 1.53 -5.75 -14.87
N ASP A 58 0.36 -5.71 -15.50
CA ASP A 58 0.22 -5.15 -16.84
C ASP A 58 0.30 -3.61 -16.81
N GLY A 59 1.36 -3.04 -17.39
CA GLY A 59 1.58 -1.60 -17.42
C GLY A 59 2.03 -0.96 -16.09
N PHE A 60 2.34 -1.74 -15.05
CA PHE A 60 2.89 -1.23 -13.79
C PHE A 60 3.83 -2.22 -13.07
N SER A 61 4.64 -1.70 -12.15
CA SER A 61 5.40 -2.50 -11.18
C SER A 61 5.29 -1.90 -9.79
N ILE A 62 5.49 -2.74 -8.78
CA ILE A 62 5.50 -2.33 -7.37
C ILE A 62 6.70 -2.96 -6.68
N THR A 63 7.54 -2.12 -6.06
CA THR A 63 8.54 -2.56 -5.09
C THR A 63 7.93 -2.49 -3.69
N PHE A 64 8.08 -3.56 -2.92
CA PHE A 64 7.64 -3.71 -1.54
C PHE A 64 8.85 -3.64 -0.62
N GLU A 65 9.06 -2.53 0.07
CA GLU A 65 10.14 -2.38 1.06
C GLU A 65 9.59 -2.54 2.48
N LEU A 66 10.06 -3.55 3.20
CA LEU A 66 9.76 -3.77 4.63
C LEU A 66 10.85 -3.14 5.52
N GLY A 67 12.04 -2.91 4.97
CA GLY A 67 13.18 -2.36 5.70
C GLY A 67 13.79 -3.32 6.72
N PRO A 68 14.68 -2.82 7.59
CA PRO A 68 15.44 -3.64 8.54
C PRO A 68 14.74 -3.88 9.88
N TRP A 69 13.58 -3.25 10.14
CA TRP A 69 12.91 -3.30 11.45
C TRP A 69 12.17 -4.62 11.70
N GLU A 70 12.20 -5.07 12.95
CA GLU A 70 11.53 -6.29 13.41
C GLU A 70 10.87 -6.01 14.78
N PRO A 71 9.53 -6.10 14.91
CA PRO A 71 8.55 -6.38 13.84
C PRO A 71 8.46 -5.26 12.79
N ALA A 72 7.94 -5.60 11.61
CA ALA A 72 7.80 -4.66 10.50
C ALA A 72 6.77 -3.56 10.86
N PRO A 73 7.16 -2.28 10.91
CA PRO A 73 6.23 -1.20 11.28
C PRO A 73 5.27 -0.83 10.14
N ARG A 74 5.69 -1.07 8.89
CA ARG A 74 4.96 -0.72 7.67
C ARG A 74 5.55 -1.47 6.48
N VAL A 75 4.85 -1.43 5.35
CA VAL A 75 5.41 -1.72 4.02
C VAL A 75 5.37 -0.46 3.18
N LYS A 76 6.48 -0.06 2.59
CA LYS A 76 6.51 0.99 1.58
C LYS A 76 6.28 0.36 0.21
N LEU A 77 5.30 0.86 -0.51
CA LEU A 77 5.08 0.52 -1.91
C LEU A 77 5.66 1.64 -2.76
N LEU A 78 6.58 1.30 -3.64
CA LEU A 78 7.03 2.18 -4.72
C LEU A 78 6.40 1.68 -6.02
N VAL A 79 5.34 2.37 -6.44
CA VAL A 79 4.56 2.05 -7.63
C VAL A 79 5.14 2.82 -8.82
N HIS A 80 5.35 2.13 -9.94
CA HIS A 80 5.71 2.73 -11.22
C HIS A 80 4.71 2.32 -12.30
N GLY A 81 4.29 3.27 -13.15
CA GLY A 81 3.33 3.02 -14.22
C GLY A 81 1.92 3.52 -13.88
N THR A 82 0.93 3.15 -14.71
CA THR A 82 -0.45 3.67 -14.62
C THR A 82 -1.50 2.60 -14.97
N GLY A 83 -1.19 1.32 -14.79
CA GLY A 83 -2.14 0.24 -15.07
C GLY A 83 -3.37 0.31 -14.16
N ASP A 84 -4.56 0.07 -14.73
CA ASP A 84 -5.85 0.23 -14.04
C ASP A 84 -6.02 -0.68 -12.82
N GLU A 85 -5.32 -1.81 -12.78
CA GLU A 85 -5.42 -2.80 -11.71
C GLU A 85 -4.60 -2.45 -10.47
N VAL A 86 -3.75 -1.42 -10.53
CA VAL A 86 -2.83 -1.08 -9.44
C VAL A 86 -3.57 -0.72 -8.15
N LEU A 87 -4.66 0.04 -8.25
CA LEU A 87 -5.48 0.43 -7.09
C LEU A 87 -6.20 -0.78 -6.47
N ASP A 88 -6.69 -1.70 -7.31
CA ASP A 88 -7.34 -2.92 -6.83
C ASP A 88 -6.34 -3.80 -6.07
N LEU A 89 -5.12 -3.92 -6.59
CA LEU A 89 -4.04 -4.65 -5.95
C LEU A 89 -3.65 -4.03 -4.60
N ILE A 90 -3.46 -2.71 -4.53
CA ILE A 90 -3.15 -2.02 -3.27
C ILE A 90 -4.26 -2.27 -2.23
N GLY A 91 -5.53 -2.21 -2.65
CA GLY A 91 -6.67 -2.50 -1.79
C GLY A 91 -6.65 -3.93 -1.24
N LYS A 92 -6.45 -4.94 -2.09
CA LYS A 92 -6.34 -6.36 -1.68
C LYS A 92 -5.18 -6.60 -0.71
N VAL A 93 -4.04 -5.99 -0.97
CA VAL A 93 -2.87 -6.13 -0.10
C VAL A 93 -3.12 -5.45 1.26
N ALA A 94 -3.72 -4.24 1.26
CA ALA A 94 -4.09 -3.55 2.49
C ALA A 94 -5.08 -4.38 3.33
N GLU A 95 -6.10 -4.97 2.70
CA GLU A 95 -7.07 -5.87 3.34
C GLU A 95 -6.37 -7.09 3.97
N ALA A 96 -5.50 -7.78 3.22
CA ALA A 96 -4.81 -8.97 3.72
C ALA A 96 -3.84 -8.69 4.88
N LEU A 97 -3.20 -7.51 4.86
CA LEU A 97 -2.33 -7.07 5.95
C LEU A 97 -3.09 -6.43 7.12
N GLU A 98 -4.41 -6.28 7.03
CA GLU A 98 -5.23 -5.53 8.00
C GLU A 98 -4.68 -4.11 8.22
N ALA A 99 -4.17 -3.52 7.14
CA ALA A 99 -3.48 -2.24 7.13
C ALA A 99 -4.31 -1.16 6.42
N ARG A 100 -3.94 0.10 6.64
CA ARG A 100 -4.41 1.23 5.83
C ARG A 100 -3.32 1.65 4.85
N ALA A 101 -3.73 1.99 3.63
CA ALA A 101 -2.83 2.52 2.60
C ALA A 101 -2.82 4.04 2.66
N LEU A 102 -1.69 4.63 3.02
CA LEU A 102 -1.46 6.07 3.08
C LEU A 102 -0.92 6.56 1.75
N ASP A 103 -1.66 7.45 1.08
CA ASP A 103 -1.12 8.22 -0.03
C ASP A 103 -0.16 9.29 0.52
N THR A 104 1.14 9.13 0.26
CA THR A 104 2.15 10.07 0.77
C THR A 104 2.13 11.44 0.08
N GLY A 105 1.52 11.55 -1.10
CA GLY A 105 1.35 12.83 -1.79
C GLY A 105 0.29 13.72 -1.13
N LEU A 106 -0.79 13.11 -0.63
CA LEU A 106 -1.90 13.82 0.02
C LEU A 106 -1.77 13.86 1.55
N GLY A 107 -1.12 12.85 2.14
CA GLY A 107 -1.11 12.62 3.59
C GLY A 107 -2.39 11.96 4.11
N ASP A 108 -3.24 11.46 3.21
CA ASP A 108 -4.53 10.87 3.53
C ASP A 108 -4.56 9.36 3.25
N PHE A 109 -5.35 8.63 4.03
CA PHE A 109 -5.55 7.21 3.83
C PHE A 109 -6.54 6.96 2.68
N MET A 110 -6.13 6.10 1.77
CA MET A 110 -6.95 5.67 0.64
C MET A 110 -8.25 5.01 1.14
N ARG A 111 -9.36 5.42 0.54
CA ARG A 111 -10.71 4.91 0.81
C ARG A 111 -11.13 3.97 -0.31
N PHE A 112 -10.81 2.70 -0.17
CA PHE A 112 -11.24 1.68 -1.12
C PHE A 112 -12.71 1.30 -0.87
N HIS A 113 -13.48 1.13 -1.94
CA HIS A 113 -14.74 0.39 -1.89
C HIS A 113 -14.68 -0.77 -2.89
N LYS A 114 -15.32 -1.91 -2.56
CA LYS A 114 -15.55 -2.99 -3.52
C LYS A 114 -16.66 -2.55 -4.47
N ASP A 115 -16.34 -2.45 -5.74
CA ASP A 115 -17.31 -2.31 -6.81
C ASP A 115 -18.19 -3.57 -6.86
N ALA A 116 -19.51 -3.39 -6.85
CA ALA A 116 -20.45 -4.51 -6.70
C ALA A 116 -20.53 -5.38 -7.95
N ASP A 117 -20.24 -4.82 -9.13
CA ASP A 117 -20.39 -5.51 -10.42
C ASP A 117 -19.09 -6.25 -10.81
N THR A 118 -17.94 -5.69 -10.43
CA THR A 118 -16.62 -6.20 -10.81
C THR A 118 -15.83 -6.81 -9.65
N GLY A 119 -16.23 -6.55 -8.40
CA GLY A 119 -15.52 -6.97 -7.19
C GLY A 119 -14.20 -6.24 -6.94
N ARG A 120 -13.85 -5.25 -7.76
CA ARG A 120 -12.58 -4.50 -7.68
C ARG A 120 -12.59 -3.47 -6.56
N HIS A 121 -11.46 -3.25 -5.90
CA HIS A 121 -11.28 -2.09 -5.03
C HIS A 121 -11.06 -0.84 -5.87
N VAL A 122 -11.94 0.13 -5.71
CA VAL A 122 -11.84 1.46 -6.33
C VAL A 122 -11.55 2.48 -5.24
N TRP A 123 -10.55 3.32 -5.47
CA TRP A 123 -10.23 4.41 -4.55
C TRP A 123 -11.17 5.60 -4.79
N ARG A 124 -11.97 5.96 -3.79
CA ARG A 124 -12.82 7.15 -3.80
C ARG A 124 -11.97 8.42 -3.58
N ASP A 125 -12.30 9.49 -4.29
CA ASP A 125 -11.62 10.80 -4.25
C ASP A 125 -10.19 10.81 -4.82
N ALA A 126 -9.78 9.74 -5.52
CA ALA A 126 -8.56 9.72 -6.31
C ALA A 126 -8.60 10.84 -7.38
N PRO A 127 -7.64 11.77 -7.43
CA PRO A 127 -7.43 12.59 -8.62
C PRO A 127 -7.41 11.71 -9.87
N GLN A 128 -7.97 12.20 -10.99
CA GLN A 128 -7.92 11.45 -12.24
C GLN A 128 -6.45 11.10 -12.57
N PRO A 129 -6.17 9.93 -13.19
CA PRO A 129 -4.83 9.56 -13.62
C PRO A 129 -4.17 10.74 -14.36
N GLY A 130 -3.09 11.30 -13.79
CA GLY A 130 -2.42 12.50 -14.30
C GLY A 130 -2.58 13.78 -13.49
N GLN A 131 -3.39 13.78 -12.42
CA GLN A 131 -3.49 14.90 -11.47
C GLN A 131 -2.67 14.71 -10.18
N TRP A 132 -1.86 13.66 -10.09
CA TRP A 132 -0.85 13.49 -9.04
C TRP A 132 0.19 14.60 -9.21
N MET A 133 0.05 15.70 -8.48
CA MET A 133 0.96 16.84 -8.64
C MET A 133 2.40 16.41 -8.34
N ALA A 134 3.29 16.78 -9.27
CA ALA A 134 4.73 16.72 -9.16
C ALA A 134 5.21 17.40 -7.86
N PRO A 135 6.38 17.01 -7.31
CA PRO A 135 6.91 17.63 -6.10
C PRO A 135 7.10 19.14 -6.33
N ALA A 136 6.70 19.93 -5.34
CA ALA A 136 7.13 21.31 -5.21
C ALA A 136 8.64 21.38 -4.93
#